data_AF-A0A927RXT6-F1
#
_entry.id   AF-A0A927RXT6-F1
#
_cell.length_a   1.000
_cell.length_b   1.000
_cell.length_c   1.000
_cell.angle_alpha   90.00
_cell.angle_beta   90.00
_cell.angle_gamma   90.00
#
_symmetry.space_group_name_H-M   'P 1'
#
loop_
_entity.id
_entity.type
_entity.pdbx_description
1 polymer ?
#
loop_
_entity_poly.entity_id
_entity_poly.type
_entity_poly.pdbx_seq_one_letter_code
_entity_poly.pdbx_strand_id
1 'polypeptide(L)'
;MAKQQAPHRYIFKIHSTRLRKAKWNLTLTLPDARRNDEMIALNESQMIRWIDELNQSGNLVEEVNKLKQDIRFLRKQPSTLQNRKEIKRLYGELDSKQFITDYIHIIIDKNSDYMRACKGFRVNGVSYVRLLGTSGGVKMSTIVFVSERLAPELRKRIDNGRDMNLEQIPAKFEAYRALTCSGSIPVSMPNGVLIVQDCET
;
A
#
# COMPACT_ATOMS: atom_id res chain seq x y z
N MET A 1 -26.91 -7.28 4.49
CA MET A 1 -26.22 -5.97 4.63
C MET A 1 -25.40 -5.74 3.38
N ALA A 2 -25.63 -4.66 2.63
CA ALA A 2 -24.82 -4.35 1.45
C ALA A 2 -23.36 -4.16 1.90
N LYS A 3 -22.46 -5.04 1.46
CA LYS A 3 -21.02 -4.95 1.75
C LYS A 3 -20.55 -3.56 1.34
N GLN A 4 -20.16 -2.73 2.31
CA GLN A 4 -19.39 -1.52 2.00
C GLN A 4 -18.13 -1.98 1.29
N GLN A 5 -18.03 -1.69 -0.01
CA GLN A 5 -16.82 -2.00 -0.78
C GLN A 5 -15.69 -1.14 -0.22
N ALA A 6 -14.58 -1.80 0.13
CA ALA A 6 -13.39 -1.11 0.58
C ALA A 6 -12.97 -0.08 -0.48
N PRO A 7 -12.58 1.14 -0.06
CA PRO A 7 -12.18 2.18 -1.00
C PRO A 7 -10.94 1.73 -1.78
N HIS A 8 -10.85 2.12 -3.06
CA HIS A 8 -9.62 1.94 -3.83
C HIS A 8 -8.46 2.63 -3.11
N ARG A 9 -7.31 1.96 -3.10
CA ARG A 9 -6.06 2.46 -2.53
C ARG A 9 -5.08 2.74 -3.64
N TYR A 10 -4.37 3.85 -3.56
CA TYR A 10 -3.38 4.25 -4.56
C TYR A 10 -1.98 4.23 -3.97
N ILE A 11 -1.03 3.72 -4.73
CA ILE A 11 0.39 3.70 -4.39
C ILE A 11 1.22 4.14 -5.57
N PHE A 12 2.47 4.50 -5.31
CA PHE A 12 3.43 4.71 -6.40
C PHE A 12 3.94 3.38 -6.96
N LYS A 13 4.06 3.33 -8.30
CA LYS A 13 4.78 2.30 -9.03
C LYS A 13 5.81 2.97 -9.93
N ILE A 14 7.08 2.94 -9.51
CA ILE A 14 8.13 3.77 -10.12
C ILE A 14 9.22 2.87 -10.72
N HIS A 15 9.73 3.25 -11.89
CA HIS A 15 10.91 2.60 -12.47
C HIS A 15 12.19 2.99 -11.72
N SER A 16 13.06 2.02 -11.48
CA SER A 16 14.35 2.23 -10.83
C SER A 16 15.24 3.25 -11.57
N THR A 17 15.08 3.37 -12.89
CA THR A 17 15.74 4.39 -13.70
C THR A 17 15.34 5.81 -13.29
N ARG A 18 14.08 6.02 -12.91
CA ARG A 18 13.60 7.31 -12.39
C ARG A 18 14.30 7.64 -11.07
N LEU A 19 14.37 6.68 -10.15
CA LEU A 19 15.09 6.84 -8.88
C LEU A 19 16.58 7.10 -9.10
N ARG A 20 17.23 6.37 -10.02
CA ARG A 20 18.64 6.57 -10.35
C ARG A 20 18.90 7.97 -10.90
N LYS A 21 18.06 8.47 -11.82
CA LYS A 21 18.16 9.84 -12.35
C LYS A 21 18.01 10.90 -11.25
N ALA A 22 17.16 10.64 -10.27
CA ALA A 22 16.98 11.48 -9.08
C ALA A 22 18.02 11.22 -7.97
N LYS A 23 19.11 10.50 -8.26
CA LYS A 23 20.16 10.15 -7.28
C LYS A 23 19.60 9.49 -6.01
N TRP A 24 18.55 8.68 -6.13
CA TRP A 24 17.88 7.96 -5.04
C TRP A 24 17.20 8.85 -3.99
N ASN A 25 16.92 10.11 -4.34
CA ASN A 25 16.11 11.03 -3.56
C ASN A 25 15.11 11.73 -4.50
N LEU A 26 13.92 11.19 -4.62
CA LEU A 26 12.91 11.65 -5.57
C LEU A 26 11.85 12.51 -4.88
N THR A 27 11.50 13.64 -5.48
CA THR A 27 10.30 14.40 -5.14
C THR A 27 9.26 14.16 -6.23
N LEU A 28 8.10 13.62 -5.86
CA LEU A 28 7.04 13.22 -6.78
C LEU A 28 5.67 13.61 -6.22
N THR A 29 4.95 14.48 -6.93
CA THR A 29 3.60 14.88 -6.56
C THR A 29 2.56 13.91 -7.14
N LEU A 30 1.37 13.80 -6.53
CA LEU A 30 0.30 12.93 -7.04
C LEU A 30 -0.13 13.29 -8.48
N PRO A 31 -0.28 14.57 -8.85
CA PRO A 31 -0.58 14.94 -10.24
C PRO A 31 0.50 14.52 -11.23
N ASP A 32 1.78 14.65 -10.87
CA ASP A 32 2.88 14.26 -11.75
C ASP A 32 2.97 12.75 -11.90
N ALA A 33 2.78 12.00 -10.81
CA ALA A 33 2.73 10.54 -10.85
C ALA A 33 1.60 10.05 -11.76
N ARG A 34 0.44 10.70 -11.77
CA ARG A 34 -0.66 10.38 -12.69
C ARG A 34 -0.33 10.67 -14.14
N ARG A 35 0.36 11.78 -14.43
CA ARG A 35 0.77 12.13 -15.80
C ARG A 35 1.81 11.16 -16.37
N ASN A 36 2.63 10.58 -15.50
CA ASN A 36 3.70 9.65 -15.88
C ASN A 36 3.27 8.17 -15.81
N ASP A 37 1.99 7.87 -15.52
CA ASP A 37 1.50 6.51 -15.25
C ASP A 37 2.26 5.77 -14.11
N GLU A 38 2.78 6.53 -13.15
CA GLU A 38 3.53 6.05 -11.97
C GLU A 38 2.64 5.81 -10.74
N MET A 39 1.31 5.78 -10.92
CA MET A 39 0.32 5.55 -9.86
C MET A 39 -0.55 4.35 -10.21
N ILE A 40 -0.65 3.39 -9.29
CA ILE A 40 -1.49 2.19 -9.47
C ILE A 40 -2.52 2.06 -8.35
N ALA A 41 -3.65 1.43 -8.68
CA ALA A 41 -4.66 1.05 -7.71
C ALA A 41 -4.37 -0.35 -7.16
N LEU A 42 -4.54 -0.52 -5.84
CA LEU A 42 -4.50 -1.80 -5.16
C LEU A 42 -5.84 -2.13 -4.53
N ASN A 43 -6.11 -3.43 -4.42
CA ASN A 43 -7.19 -3.97 -3.62
C ASN A 43 -6.77 -3.99 -2.14
N GLU A 44 -7.77 -4.00 -1.26
CA GLU A 44 -7.57 -4.11 0.18
C GLU A 44 -6.90 -5.45 0.53
N SER A 45 -5.85 -5.40 1.35
CA SER A 45 -5.03 -6.56 1.74
C SER A 45 -4.62 -6.46 3.21
N GLN A 46 -4.13 -7.55 3.80
CA GLN A 46 -3.71 -7.53 5.20
C GLN A 46 -2.58 -6.54 5.45
N MET A 47 -1.67 -6.40 4.48
CA MET A 47 -0.57 -5.44 4.52
C MET A 47 -1.07 -3.99 4.62
N ILE A 48 -2.05 -3.62 3.80
CA ILE A 48 -2.59 -2.25 3.80
C ILE A 48 -3.29 -1.95 5.13
N ARG A 49 -4.08 -2.90 5.65
CA ARG A 49 -4.73 -2.77 6.95
C ARG A 49 -3.74 -2.55 8.09
N TRP A 50 -2.66 -3.32 8.13
CA TRP A 50 -1.60 -3.09 9.12
C TRP A 50 -0.96 -1.72 8.99
N ILE A 51 -0.75 -1.22 7.77
CA ILE A 51 -0.20 0.12 7.56
C ILE A 51 -1.17 1.19 8.08
N ASP A 52 -2.47 1.06 7.80
CA ASP A 52 -3.48 1.98 8.31
C ASP A 52 -3.54 1.98 9.85
N GLU A 53 -3.53 0.79 10.46
CA GLU A 53 -3.48 0.63 11.91
C GLU A 53 -2.24 1.33 12.51
N LEU A 54 -1.06 1.12 11.91
CA LEU A 54 0.20 1.71 12.39
C LEU A 54 0.28 3.22 12.16
N ASN A 55 -0.47 3.73 11.18
CA ASN A 55 -0.60 5.15 10.92
C ASN A 55 -1.71 5.81 11.73
N GLN A 56 -2.45 5.03 12.55
CA GLN A 56 -3.62 5.49 13.28
C GLN A 56 -4.65 6.14 12.34
N SER A 57 -4.69 5.67 11.10
CA SER A 57 -5.67 6.05 10.09
C SER A 57 -7.02 5.49 10.55
N GLY A 58 -7.79 6.25 11.32
CA GLY A 58 -9.07 5.84 11.92
C GLY A 58 -10.16 5.48 10.90
N ASN A 59 -11.31 6.15 10.94
CA ASN A 59 -12.47 5.84 10.08
C ASN A 59 -12.30 6.30 8.61
N LEU A 60 -11.22 5.90 7.96
CA LEU A 60 -10.93 6.24 6.56
C LEU A 60 -12.09 5.85 5.62
N VAL A 61 -12.72 4.71 5.87
CA VAL A 61 -13.86 4.22 5.07
C VAL A 61 -15.04 5.18 5.16
N GLU A 62 -15.38 5.68 6.35
CA GLU A 62 -16.49 6.62 6.54
C GLU A 62 -16.17 7.96 5.91
N GLU A 63 -14.95 8.48 6.11
CA GLU A 63 -14.51 9.74 5.52
C GLU A 63 -14.55 9.70 3.99
N VAL A 64 -14.02 8.62 3.38
CA VAL A 64 -14.05 8.44 1.92
C VAL A 64 -15.48 8.32 1.41
N ASN A 65 -16.36 7.63 2.13
CA ASN A 65 -17.77 7.53 1.75
C ASN A 65 -18.50 8.87 1.85
N LYS A 66 -18.23 9.66 2.90
CA LYS A 66 -18.77 11.02 3.05
C LYS A 66 -18.31 11.92 1.91
N LEU A 67 -17.01 11.96 1.61
CA LEU A 67 -16.47 12.72 0.48
C LEU A 67 -17.11 12.32 -0.85
N LYS A 68 -17.32 11.01 -1.10
CA LYS A 68 -18.03 10.54 -2.30
C LYS A 68 -19.49 10.99 -2.34
N GLN A 69 -20.19 11.02 -1.20
CA GLN A 69 -21.55 11.53 -1.10
C GLN A 69 -21.60 13.04 -1.38
N ASP A 70 -20.69 13.82 -0.80
CA ASP A 70 -20.59 15.26 -0.99
C ASP A 70 -20.31 15.61 -2.47
N ILE A 71 -19.39 14.89 -3.11
CA ILE A 71 -19.12 15.03 -4.55
C ILE A 71 -20.38 14.72 -5.38
N ARG A 72 -21.11 13.64 -5.04
CA ARG A 72 -22.35 13.28 -5.75
C ARG A 72 -23.44 14.34 -5.56
N PHE A 73 -23.54 14.92 -4.37
CA PHE A 73 -24.51 15.97 -4.06
C PHE A 73 -24.20 17.26 -4.86
N LEU A 74 -22.95 17.73 -4.83
CA LEU A 74 -22.53 18.93 -5.56
C LEU A 74 -22.64 18.78 -7.07
N ARG A 75 -22.48 17.56 -7.62
CA ARG A 75 -22.69 17.29 -9.06
C ARG A 75 -24.15 17.40 -9.51
N LYS A 76 -25.12 17.26 -8.59
CA LYS A 76 -26.56 17.41 -8.91
C LYS A 76 -27.00 18.87 -8.89
N GLN A 77 -26.21 19.76 -8.28
CA GLN A 77 -26.48 21.20 -8.23
C GLN A 77 -26.11 21.89 -9.56
N PRO A 78 -26.62 23.11 -9.82
CA PRO A 78 -26.24 23.88 -10.99
C PRO A 78 -24.73 24.11 -11.07
N SER A 79 -24.20 24.15 -12.31
CA SER A 79 -22.76 24.23 -12.58
C SER A 79 -22.22 25.65 -12.41
N THR A 80 -22.14 26.12 -11.17
CA THR A 80 -21.52 27.40 -10.81
C THR A 80 -20.00 27.28 -10.73
N LEU A 81 -19.26 28.37 -10.94
CA LEU A 81 -17.80 28.42 -10.76
C LEU A 81 -17.35 27.96 -9.36
N GLN A 82 -18.13 28.31 -8.33
CA GLN A 82 -17.89 27.88 -6.94
C GLN A 82 -17.99 26.35 -6.81
N ASN A 83 -19.06 25.75 -7.34
CA ASN A 83 -19.27 24.29 -7.29
C ASN A 83 -18.15 23.53 -8.02
N ARG A 84 -17.67 24.04 -9.17
CA ARG A 84 -16.54 23.41 -9.89
C ARG A 84 -15.24 23.44 -9.08
N LYS A 85 -14.95 24.56 -8.41
CA LYS A 85 -13.77 24.69 -7.53
C LYS A 85 -13.88 23.72 -6.35
N GLU A 86 -15.06 23.66 -5.73
CA GLU A 86 -15.28 22.81 -4.57
C GLU A 86 -15.19 21.31 -4.91
N ILE A 87 -15.76 20.90 -6.04
CA ILE A 87 -15.61 19.53 -6.54
C ILE A 87 -14.13 19.18 -6.74
N LYS A 88 -13.33 20.08 -7.31
CA LYS A 88 -11.89 19.86 -7.50
C LYS A 88 -11.15 19.74 -6.15
N ARG A 89 -11.53 20.54 -5.16
CA ARG A 89 -10.98 20.49 -3.79
C ARG A 89 -11.27 19.13 -3.15
N LEU A 90 -12.52 18.68 -3.19
CA LEU A 90 -12.97 17.40 -2.63
C LEU A 90 -12.28 16.20 -3.31
N TYR A 91 -12.08 16.24 -4.64
CA TYR A 91 -11.30 15.20 -5.30
C TYR A 91 -9.83 15.18 -4.85
N GLY A 92 -9.22 16.33 -4.60
CA GLY A 92 -7.86 16.40 -4.05
C GLY A 92 -7.75 15.83 -2.64
N GLU A 93 -8.74 16.08 -1.78
CA GLU A 93 -8.83 15.48 -0.45
C GLU A 93 -9.04 13.96 -0.52
N LEU A 94 -9.95 13.51 -1.40
CA LEU A 94 -10.20 12.10 -1.64
C LEU A 94 -8.93 11.38 -2.09
N ASP A 95 -8.20 11.96 -3.06
CA ASP A 95 -6.96 11.41 -3.56
C ASP A 95 -5.91 11.29 -2.45
N SER A 96 -5.79 12.32 -1.61
CA SER A 96 -4.83 12.33 -0.50
C SER A 96 -5.15 11.27 0.55
N LYS A 97 -6.45 11.03 0.83
CA LYS A 97 -6.91 10.01 1.77
C LYS A 97 -6.76 8.59 1.21
N GLN A 98 -6.99 8.39 -0.08
CA GLN A 98 -6.85 7.08 -0.72
C GLN A 98 -5.39 6.70 -1.01
N PHE A 99 -4.48 7.67 -0.99
CA PHE A 99 -3.07 7.47 -1.27
C PHE A 99 -2.30 6.96 -0.04
N ILE A 100 -1.57 5.86 -0.21
CA ILE A 100 -0.74 5.27 0.84
C ILE A 100 0.70 5.71 0.62
N THR A 101 1.21 6.54 1.50
CA THR A 101 2.59 7.05 1.45
C THR A 101 3.60 5.98 1.83
N ASP A 102 3.34 5.17 2.85
CA ASP A 102 4.33 4.23 3.39
C ASP A 102 4.54 2.96 2.56
N TYR A 103 3.92 2.81 1.39
CA TYR A 103 3.94 1.59 0.58
C TYR A 103 4.14 1.91 -0.91
N ILE A 104 5.21 1.38 -1.52
CA ILE A 104 5.60 1.69 -2.91
C ILE A 104 6.05 0.42 -3.63
N HIS A 105 5.72 0.33 -4.93
CA HIS A 105 6.26 -0.67 -5.84
C HIS A 105 7.37 -0.07 -6.70
N ILE A 106 8.52 -0.74 -6.78
CA ILE A 106 9.62 -0.33 -7.65
C ILE A 106 9.82 -1.38 -8.74
N ILE A 107 9.75 -0.96 -10.00
CA ILE A 107 10.12 -1.77 -11.16
C ILE A 107 11.63 -1.65 -11.35
N ILE A 108 12.35 -2.75 -11.18
CA ILE A 108 13.79 -2.84 -11.35
C ILE A 108 14.11 -2.98 -12.84
N ASP A 109 14.87 -2.02 -13.37
CA ASP A 109 15.30 -2.02 -14.77
C ASP A 109 16.71 -2.64 -14.92
N LYS A 110 17.57 -2.54 -13.89
CA LYS A 110 18.90 -3.15 -13.85
C LYS A 110 19.18 -3.84 -12.51
N ASN A 111 19.91 -4.94 -12.54
CA ASN A 111 20.32 -5.67 -11.34
C ASN A 111 21.15 -4.82 -10.37
N SER A 112 21.98 -3.91 -10.88
CA SER A 112 22.73 -2.97 -10.05
C SER A 112 21.83 -1.98 -9.31
N ASP A 113 20.71 -1.58 -9.92
CA ASP A 113 19.72 -0.73 -9.26
C ASP A 113 19.05 -1.48 -8.11
N TYR A 114 18.75 -2.77 -8.27
CA TYR A 114 18.19 -3.57 -7.18
C TYR A 114 19.09 -3.57 -5.95
N MET A 115 20.39 -3.86 -6.14
CA MET A 115 21.35 -3.85 -5.03
C MET A 115 21.46 -2.47 -4.38
N ARG A 116 21.37 -1.39 -5.17
CA ARG A 116 21.40 -0.02 -4.62
C ARG A 116 20.09 0.36 -3.93
N ALA A 117 18.94 -0.08 -4.42
CA ALA A 117 17.63 0.14 -3.81
C ALA A 117 17.52 -0.58 -2.46
N CYS A 118 18.13 -1.76 -2.32
CA CYS A 118 18.18 -2.51 -1.07
C CYS A 118 18.95 -1.77 0.04
N LYS A 119 19.89 -0.89 -0.32
CA LYS A 119 20.58 -0.01 0.65
C LYS A 119 19.71 1.16 1.13
N GLY A 120 18.49 1.29 0.62
CA GLY A 120 17.56 2.36 0.94
C GLY A 120 17.60 3.53 -0.04
N PHE A 121 16.46 4.22 -0.14
CA PHE A 121 16.25 5.41 -0.96
C PHE A 121 15.17 6.29 -0.34
N ARG A 122 15.02 7.51 -0.84
CA ARG A 122 14.04 8.48 -0.35
C ARG A 122 13.05 8.91 -1.43
N VAL A 123 11.78 8.99 -1.07
CA VAL A 123 10.73 9.60 -1.90
C VAL A 123 9.95 10.57 -1.02
N ASN A 124 9.81 11.83 -1.46
CA ASN A 124 9.12 12.89 -0.72
C ASN A 124 9.61 13.04 0.73
N GLY A 125 10.91 12.86 0.96
CA GLY A 125 11.53 12.93 2.29
C GLY A 125 11.43 11.65 3.13
N VAL A 126 10.59 10.69 2.77
CA VAL A 126 10.41 9.40 3.45
C VAL A 126 11.46 8.39 2.97
N SER A 127 12.13 7.71 3.91
CA SER A 127 13.07 6.62 3.62
C SER A 127 12.34 5.30 3.44
N TYR A 128 12.71 4.53 2.42
CA TYR A 128 12.12 3.24 2.10
C TYR A 128 13.14 2.11 2.16
N VAL A 129 12.68 0.95 2.63
CA VAL A 129 13.45 -0.29 2.72
C VAL A 129 12.72 -1.44 2.05
N ARG A 130 13.48 -2.42 1.57
CA ARG A 130 12.91 -3.61 0.91
C ARG A 130 12.01 -4.35 1.91
N LEU A 131 10.76 -4.56 1.51
CA LEU A 131 9.87 -5.46 2.23
C LEU A 131 9.99 -6.85 1.62
N LEU A 132 9.36 -7.10 0.48
CA LEU A 132 9.20 -8.45 -0.11
C LEU A 132 9.09 -8.39 -1.64
N GLY A 133 9.22 -9.54 -2.28
CA GLY A 133 8.95 -9.72 -3.70
C GLY A 133 7.79 -10.69 -3.89
N THR A 134 6.65 -10.22 -4.41
CA THR A 134 5.55 -11.13 -4.73
C THR A 134 5.92 -11.99 -5.95
N SER A 135 5.43 -13.24 -6.02
CA SER A 135 5.78 -14.14 -7.14
C SER A 135 5.46 -13.56 -8.51
N GLY A 136 4.33 -12.83 -8.64
CA GLY A 136 3.99 -12.09 -9.86
C GLY A 136 4.84 -10.83 -10.05
N GLY A 137 5.15 -10.12 -8.97
CA GLY A 137 6.01 -8.94 -8.99
C GLY A 137 7.41 -9.28 -9.48
N VAL A 138 8.04 -10.31 -8.93
CA VAL A 138 9.39 -10.75 -9.31
C VAL A 138 9.48 -11.10 -10.80
N LYS A 139 8.45 -11.76 -11.38
CA LYS A 139 8.38 -12.02 -12.82
C LYS A 139 8.38 -10.75 -13.66
N MET A 140 7.78 -9.67 -13.13
CA MET A 140 7.71 -8.35 -13.74
C MET A 140 8.78 -7.40 -13.20
N SER A 141 9.84 -7.93 -12.58
CA SER A 141 10.92 -7.16 -11.93
C SER A 141 10.42 -6.11 -10.93
N THR A 142 9.23 -6.28 -10.36
CA THR A 142 8.61 -5.35 -9.41
C THR A 142 8.80 -5.86 -7.98
N ILE A 143 9.38 -5.01 -7.13
CA ILE A 143 9.64 -5.30 -5.71
C ILE A 143 8.86 -4.32 -4.83
N VAL A 144 8.40 -4.81 -3.68
CA VAL A 144 7.65 -4.03 -2.70
C VAL A 144 8.61 -3.41 -1.69
N PHE A 145 8.48 -2.10 -1.51
CA PHE A 145 9.20 -1.31 -0.52
C PHE A 145 8.21 -0.65 0.42
N VAL A 146 8.61 -0.51 1.69
CA VAL A 146 7.83 0.19 2.72
C VAL A 146 8.68 1.23 3.42
N SER A 147 8.02 2.17 4.10
CA SER A 147 8.73 3.16 4.89
C SER A 147 9.56 2.47 5.98
N GLU A 148 10.76 2.99 6.19
CA GLU A 148 11.72 2.48 7.18
C GLU A 148 11.12 2.45 8.59
N ARG A 149 10.26 3.42 8.92
CA ARG A 149 9.54 3.51 10.19
C ARG A 149 8.62 2.31 10.44
N LEU A 150 7.90 1.82 9.42
CA LEU A 150 6.93 0.73 9.56
C LEU A 150 7.56 -0.65 9.38
N ALA A 151 8.72 -0.73 8.72
CA ALA A 151 9.34 -1.99 8.34
C ALA A 151 9.57 -2.99 9.50
N PRO A 152 10.05 -2.59 10.70
CA PRO A 152 10.30 -3.53 11.79
C PRO A 152 9.01 -4.23 12.26
N GLU A 153 7.95 -3.45 12.46
CA GLU A 153 6.66 -3.96 12.96
C GLU A 153 5.94 -4.78 11.88
N LEU A 154 5.98 -4.34 10.61
CA LEU A 154 5.45 -5.15 9.50
C LEU A 154 6.18 -6.49 9.38
N ARG A 155 7.52 -6.52 9.50
CA ARG A 155 8.28 -7.78 9.47
C ARG A 155 7.90 -8.70 10.62
N LYS A 156 7.81 -8.16 11.84
CA LYS A 156 7.36 -8.92 13.03
C LYS A 156 5.98 -9.56 12.82
N ARG A 157 5.02 -8.81 12.28
CA ARG A 157 3.67 -9.32 11.97
C ARG A 157 3.68 -10.37 10.86
N ILE A 158 4.49 -10.18 9.83
CA ILE A 158 4.68 -11.18 8.76
C ILE A 158 5.30 -12.47 9.31
N ASP A 159 6.30 -12.36 10.19
CA ASP A 159 6.99 -13.51 10.77
C ASP A 159 6.07 -14.33 11.71
N ASN A 160 5.00 -13.72 12.24
CA ASN A 160 3.92 -14.37 12.98
C ASN A 160 4.39 -15.37 14.06
N GLY A 161 5.44 -15.02 14.79
CA GLY A 161 5.98 -15.85 15.88
C GLY A 161 6.76 -17.09 15.43
N ARG A 162 7.15 -17.20 14.15
CA ARG A 162 7.98 -18.31 13.67
C ARG A 162 9.32 -18.36 14.41
N ASP A 163 9.89 -19.56 14.49
CA ASP A 163 11.27 -19.72 14.91
C ASP A 163 12.23 -19.11 13.86
N MET A 164 13.07 -18.18 14.32
CA MET A 164 14.06 -17.48 13.50
C MET A 164 15.35 -18.29 13.32
N ASN A 165 15.57 -19.33 14.14
CA ASN A 165 16.74 -20.20 14.08
C ASN A 165 16.63 -21.28 13.00
N LEU A 166 15.40 -21.58 12.54
CA LEU A 166 15.18 -22.55 11.48
C LEU A 166 15.44 -21.92 10.11
N GLU A 167 16.37 -22.52 9.38
CA GLU A 167 16.65 -22.11 8.00
C GLU A 167 15.45 -22.36 7.09
N GLN A 168 15.15 -21.38 6.25
CA GLN A 168 14.04 -21.43 5.30
C GLN A 168 14.56 -21.26 3.88
N ILE A 169 13.98 -22.00 2.95
CA ILE A 169 14.26 -21.81 1.52
C ILE A 169 13.78 -20.41 1.13
N PRO A 170 14.66 -19.51 0.64
CA PRO A 170 14.31 -18.10 0.42
C PRO A 170 13.10 -17.89 -0.48
N ALA A 171 12.96 -18.72 -1.52
CA ALA A 171 11.83 -18.66 -2.45
C ALA A 171 10.49 -19.01 -1.78
N LYS A 172 10.47 -20.05 -0.92
CA LYS A 172 9.27 -20.44 -0.16
C LYS A 172 8.92 -19.37 0.87
N PHE A 173 9.94 -18.83 1.54
CA PHE A 173 9.74 -17.79 2.52
C PHE A 173 9.21 -16.49 1.89
N GLU A 174 9.77 -16.03 0.77
CA GLU A 174 9.22 -14.87 0.05
C GLU A 174 7.78 -15.10 -0.42
N ALA A 175 7.46 -16.31 -0.90
CA ALA A 175 6.08 -16.66 -1.28
C ALA A 175 5.11 -16.58 -0.07
N TYR A 176 5.53 -17.07 1.10
CA TYR A 176 4.76 -16.92 2.35
C TYR A 176 4.53 -15.45 2.70
N ARG A 177 5.59 -14.62 2.69
CA ARG A 177 5.48 -13.19 3.00
C ARG A 177 4.54 -12.48 2.04
N ALA A 178 4.60 -12.83 0.75
CA ALA A 178 3.76 -12.26 -0.29
C ALA A 178 2.25 -12.51 -0.10
N LEU A 179 1.85 -13.51 0.68
CA LEU A 179 0.43 -13.76 1.00
C LEU A 179 -0.23 -12.56 1.68
N THR A 180 0.52 -11.80 2.47
CA THR A 180 0.02 -10.60 3.16
C THR A 180 -0.41 -9.48 2.20
N CYS A 181 0.12 -9.48 0.97
CA CYS A 181 -0.23 -8.54 -0.11
C CYS A 181 -1.40 -9.02 -0.96
N SER A 182 -1.94 -10.22 -0.72
CA SER A 182 -3.08 -10.73 -1.47
C SER A 182 -4.36 -9.98 -1.08
N GLY A 183 -5.20 -9.71 -2.09
CA GLY A 183 -6.48 -9.06 -1.86
C GLY A 183 -7.37 -9.94 -0.98
N SER A 184 -7.83 -9.40 0.15
CA SER A 184 -8.62 -10.16 1.11
C SER A 184 -9.64 -9.28 1.84
N ILE A 185 -10.79 -9.87 2.13
CA ILE A 185 -11.87 -9.25 2.88
C ILE A 185 -11.86 -9.87 4.29
N PRO A 186 -11.68 -9.09 5.36
CA PRO A 186 -11.77 -9.62 6.71
C PRO A 186 -13.19 -10.11 6.97
N VAL A 187 -13.30 -11.28 7.59
CA VAL A 187 -14.56 -11.83 8.08
C VAL A 187 -14.62 -11.67 9.59
N SER A 188 -15.83 -11.50 10.13
CA SER A 188 -16.03 -11.50 11.58
C SER A 188 -15.60 -12.83 12.18
N MET A 189 -15.19 -12.81 13.44
CA MET A 189 -15.01 -14.06 14.19
C MET A 189 -16.33 -14.85 14.15
N PRO A 190 -16.29 -16.15 13.82
CA PRO A 190 -17.50 -16.95 13.75
C PRO A 190 -18.11 -17.10 15.16
N ASN A 191 -19.42 -16.83 15.27
CA ASN A 191 -20.16 -17.05 16.51
C ASN A 191 -20.38 -18.56 16.70
N GLY A 192 -20.05 -19.09 17.88
CA GLY A 192 -20.26 -20.50 18.22
C GLY A 192 -19.18 -21.46 17.73
N VAL A 193 -18.03 -20.96 17.25
CA VAL A 193 -16.86 -21.78 16.95
C VAL A 193 -15.90 -21.75 18.13
N LEU A 194 -15.67 -22.92 18.72
CA LEU A 194 -14.64 -23.12 19.74
C LEU A 194 -13.34 -23.51 19.04
N ILE A 195 -12.30 -22.69 19.18
CA ILE A 195 -10.97 -23.03 18.69
C ILE A 195 -10.29 -23.86 19.79
N VAL A 196 -10.18 -25.16 19.56
CA VAL A 196 -9.39 -26.06 20.40
C VAL A 196 -7.99 -26.13 19.81
N GLN A 197 -6.95 -25.96 20.63
CA GLN A 197 -5.58 -26.13 20.17
C GLN A 197 -5.39 -27.59 19.74
N ASP A 198 -4.99 -27.79 18.48
CA ASP A 198 -4.93 -29.11 17.84
C ASP A 198 -3.89 -30.03 18.52
N CYS A 199 -2.88 -29.45 19.20
CA CYS A 199 -1.97 -30.14 20.11
C CYS A 199 -1.04 -29.13 20.81
N GLU A 200 -0.69 -29.40 22.07
CA GLU A 200 0.50 -28.79 22.71
C GLU A 200 1.75 -29.42 22.06
N THR A 201 2.68 -28.58 21.62
CA THR A 201 3.98 -29.01 21.05
C THR A 201 5.10 -28.71 22.03
#